data_AF-A0A830D015-F1
#
_entry.id   AF-A0A830D015-F1
#
_cell.length_a   1.000
_cell.length_b   1.000
_cell.length_c   1.000
_cell.angle_alpha   90.00
_cell.angle_beta   90.00
_cell.angle_gamma   90.00
#
_symmetry.space_group_name_H-M   'P 1'
#
loop_
_entity.id
_entity.type
_entity.pdbx_description
1 polymer ?
#
loop_
_entity_poly.entity_id
_entity_poly.type
_entity_poly.pdbx_seq_one_letter_code
_entity_poly.pdbx_strand_id
1 'polypeptide(L)'
;DPDSEVVVFAKRTVKDLKLPPAFVTQIAQSIQNQLTDFRSYEGQDMFIGEKVVPIKLDLRVNHTLIKDHFLWDLNNFESDPEEFAKTFCKDMGIEDLEAGPAIAIAIREQLYEAAVQNVASARESRMNKKGRRGFDHVQASKTGGNAVDLFKLFGNKSSVVRKRKEWDLYKTHC
;
A
#
# COMPACT_ATOMS: atom_id res chain seq x y z
N ASP A 1 27.55 11.29 -1.72
CA ASP A 1 27.41 10.18 -0.75
C ASP A 1 26.05 10.39 -0.11
N PRO A 2 25.06 9.52 -0.38
CA PRO A 2 23.67 9.75 0.04
C PRO A 2 23.54 9.95 1.56
N ASP A 3 24.39 9.31 2.35
CA ASP A 3 24.37 9.47 3.81
C ASP A 3 24.82 10.87 4.25
N SER A 4 25.75 11.49 3.52
CA SER A 4 26.20 12.83 3.83
C SER A 4 25.14 13.89 3.47
N GLU A 5 24.36 13.67 2.41
CA GLU A 5 23.27 14.57 2.01
C GLU A 5 22.13 14.58 3.04
N VAL A 6 21.73 13.41 3.55
CA VAL A 6 20.70 13.30 4.60
C VAL A 6 21.12 14.03 5.87
N VAL A 7 22.38 13.91 6.29
CA VAL A 7 22.90 14.61 7.46
C VAL A 7 22.93 16.12 7.24
N VAL A 8 23.27 16.59 6.04
CA VAL A 8 23.25 18.02 5.69
C VAL A 8 21.82 18.58 5.75
N PHE A 9 20.84 17.84 5.20
CA PHE A 9 19.44 18.19 5.29
C PHE A 9 18.98 18.27 6.75
N ALA A 10 19.25 17.25 7.56
CA ALA A 10 18.88 17.21 8.98
C ALA A 10 19.44 18.41 9.77
N LYS A 11 20.72 18.77 9.53
CA LYS A 11 21.33 19.97 10.15
C LYS A 11 20.61 21.25 9.77
N ARG A 12 20.23 21.39 8.50
CA ARG A 12 19.51 22.58 8.00
C ARG A 12 18.11 22.65 8.61
N THR A 13 17.37 21.54 8.62
CA THR A 13 16.04 21.45 9.23
C THR A 13 16.06 21.79 10.72
N VAL A 14 17.02 21.27 11.48
CA VAL A 14 17.20 21.60 12.92
C VAL A 14 17.43 23.10 13.11
N LYS A 15 18.22 23.73 12.23
CA LYS A 15 18.47 25.17 12.27
C LYS A 15 17.22 25.98 11.93
N ASP A 16 16.53 25.63 10.86
CA ASP A 16 15.35 26.35 10.35
C ASP A 16 14.19 26.27 11.36
N LEU A 17 14.02 25.11 12.00
CA LEU A 17 13.02 24.86 13.05
C LEU A 17 13.47 25.26 14.47
N LYS A 18 14.71 25.76 14.63
CA LYS A 18 15.30 26.18 15.92
C LYS A 18 15.28 25.07 16.99
N LEU A 19 15.54 23.82 16.60
CA LEU A 19 15.55 22.65 17.48
C LEU A 19 16.94 22.45 18.14
N PRO A 20 17.02 21.74 19.28
CA PRO A 20 18.29 21.32 19.86
C PRO A 20 19.16 20.50 18.89
N PRO A 21 20.51 20.69 18.87
CA PRO A 21 21.40 19.96 17.96
C PRO A 21 21.34 18.43 18.09
N ALA A 22 20.89 17.92 19.25
CA ALA A 22 20.68 16.50 19.48
C ALA A 22 19.66 15.85 18.52
N PHE A 23 18.76 16.63 17.91
CA PHE A 23 17.77 16.11 16.96
C PHE A 23 18.35 15.79 15.58
N VAL A 24 19.58 16.24 15.25
CA VAL A 24 20.20 15.97 13.95
C VAL A 24 20.33 14.47 13.70
N THR A 25 20.80 13.71 14.70
CA THR A 25 20.98 12.27 14.58
C THR A 25 19.65 11.54 14.43
N GLN A 26 18.63 11.95 15.19
CA GLN A 26 17.30 11.35 15.14
C GLN A 26 16.61 11.56 13.80
N ILE A 27 16.67 12.78 13.25
CA ILE A 27 16.11 13.11 11.94
C ILE A 27 16.83 12.34 10.84
N ALA A 28 18.17 12.35 10.84
CA ALA A 28 18.96 11.66 9.83
C ALA A 28 18.68 10.16 9.84
N GLN A 29 18.66 9.53 11.02
CA GLN A 29 18.38 8.11 11.16
C GLN A 29 16.96 7.75 10.71
N SER A 30 15.96 8.58 11.03
CA SER A 30 14.59 8.35 10.56
C SER A 30 14.49 8.37 9.03
N ILE A 31 15.15 9.33 8.37
CA ILE A 31 15.18 9.42 6.91
C ILE A 31 15.91 8.21 6.31
N GLN A 32 17.06 7.84 6.87
CA GLN A 32 17.84 6.68 6.39
C GLN A 32 17.03 5.38 6.49
N ASN A 33 16.33 5.15 7.60
CA ASN A 33 15.48 3.97 7.76
C ASN A 33 14.39 3.91 6.68
N GLN A 34 13.69 5.02 6.43
CA GLN A 34 12.66 5.08 5.38
C GLN A 34 13.23 4.78 3.98
N LEU A 35 14.43 5.28 3.67
CA LEU A 35 15.12 4.99 2.41
C LEU A 35 15.53 3.52 2.32
N THR A 36 16.06 2.94 3.40
CA THR A 36 16.42 1.52 3.45
C THR A 36 15.20 0.63 3.21
N ASP A 37 14.08 0.95 3.87
CA ASP A 37 12.83 0.22 3.69
C ASP A 37 12.34 0.31 2.25
N PHE A 38 12.32 1.52 1.67
CA PHE A 38 11.91 1.73 0.29
C PHE A 38 12.76 0.90 -0.71
N ARG A 39 14.09 0.92 -0.56
CA ARG A 39 15.02 0.15 -1.41
C ARG A 39 14.80 -1.35 -1.34
N SER A 40 14.24 -1.88 -0.25
CA SER A 40 13.93 -3.31 -0.14
C SER A 40 12.81 -3.77 -1.11
N TYR A 41 12.02 -2.82 -1.61
CA TYR A 41 10.97 -3.05 -2.59
C TYR A 41 11.44 -2.84 -4.04
N GLU A 42 12.55 -2.12 -4.27
CA GLU A 42 13.14 -1.92 -5.60
C GLU A 42 13.50 -3.28 -6.24
N GLY A 43 13.00 -3.53 -7.46
CA GLY A 43 13.26 -4.77 -8.21
C GLY A 43 12.35 -5.96 -7.88
N GLN A 44 11.43 -5.84 -6.91
CA GLN A 44 10.29 -6.74 -6.85
C GLN A 44 9.34 -6.33 -7.97
N ASP A 45 9.05 -7.24 -8.91
CA ASP A 45 8.04 -7.02 -9.94
C ASP A 45 6.72 -6.58 -9.28
N MET A 46 6.52 -5.27 -9.19
CA MET A 46 5.27 -4.64 -8.80
C MET A 46 4.30 -4.82 -9.98
N PHE A 47 3.96 -6.07 -10.27
CA PHE A 47 2.90 -6.42 -11.21
C PHE A 47 1.58 -5.99 -10.58
N ILE A 48 1.24 -4.74 -10.80
CA ILE A 48 -0.03 -4.15 -10.45
C ILE A 48 -1.03 -4.69 -11.48
N GLY A 49 -1.59 -5.88 -11.20
CA GLY A 49 -2.55 -6.57 -12.06
C GLY A 49 -3.85 -5.79 -12.28
N GLU A 50 -4.15 -4.83 -11.41
CA GLU A 50 -5.18 -3.80 -11.59
C GLU A 50 -4.53 -2.42 -11.62
N LYS A 51 -4.50 -1.81 -12.81
CA LYS A 51 -3.73 -0.62 -13.14
C LYS A 51 -4.26 0.69 -12.58
N VAL A 52 -5.38 0.66 -11.84
CA VAL A 52 -6.08 1.86 -11.40
C VAL A 52 -6.22 1.81 -9.88
N VAL A 53 -5.67 2.82 -9.20
CA VAL A 53 -5.69 2.94 -7.74
C VAL A 53 -6.70 4.01 -7.34
N PRO A 54 -7.69 3.74 -6.47
CA PRO A 54 -8.53 4.79 -5.92
C PRO A 54 -7.71 5.66 -4.97
N ILE A 55 -7.75 6.97 -5.19
CA ILE A 55 -7.10 7.97 -4.36
C ILE A 55 -8.17 8.78 -3.64
N LYS A 56 -8.07 8.83 -2.31
CA LYS A 56 -8.93 9.65 -1.47
C LYS A 56 -8.11 10.75 -0.80
N LEU A 57 -8.45 12.00 -1.07
CA LEU A 57 -7.90 13.15 -0.36
C LEU A 57 -8.81 13.51 0.81
N ASP A 58 -8.23 13.63 2.00
CA ASP A 58 -8.87 14.20 3.19
C ASP A 58 -7.79 14.98 3.96
N LEU A 59 -7.46 16.16 3.44
CA LEU A 59 -6.34 16.97 3.91
C LEU A 59 -6.83 18.27 4.55
N ARG A 60 -6.17 18.65 5.65
CA ARG A 60 -6.32 19.96 6.28
C ARG A 60 -5.00 20.70 6.16
N VAL A 61 -4.97 21.73 5.31
CA VAL A 61 -3.80 22.60 5.14
C VAL A 61 -4.23 24.00 5.57
N ASN A 62 -3.63 24.51 6.65
CA ASN A 62 -4.00 25.80 7.25
C ASN A 62 -5.51 25.94 7.47
N HIS A 63 -6.15 26.86 6.74
CA HIS A 63 -7.58 27.13 6.81
C HIS A 63 -8.41 26.43 5.71
N THR A 64 -7.76 25.68 4.82
CA THR A 64 -8.39 24.99 3.69
C THR A 64 -8.63 23.51 3.98
N LEU A 65 -9.81 23.02 3.63
CA LEU A 65 -10.17 21.59 3.68
C LEU A 65 -10.22 21.07 2.25
N ILE A 66 -9.44 20.03 1.96
CA ILE A 66 -9.36 19.42 0.63
C ILE A 66 -9.90 18.01 0.75
N LYS A 67 -11.06 17.77 0.13
CA LYS A 67 -11.70 16.45 0.10
C LYS A 67 -12.05 16.09 -1.32
N ASP A 68 -11.47 15.00 -1.81
CA ASP A 68 -11.73 14.50 -3.14
C ASP A 68 -11.55 12.98 -3.22
N HIS A 69 -12.14 12.37 -4.24
CA HIS A 69 -12.01 10.94 -4.51
C HIS A 69 -11.97 10.71 -6.02
N PHE A 70 -10.83 10.22 -6.50
CA PHE A 70 -10.60 9.95 -7.92
C PHE A 70 -9.84 8.64 -8.11
N LEU A 71 -9.65 8.26 -9.37
CA LEU A 71 -8.94 7.07 -9.77
C LEU A 71 -7.61 7.47 -10.43
N TRP A 72 -6.53 6.82 -10.05
CA TRP A 72 -5.18 7.06 -10.58
C TRP A 72 -4.73 5.89 -11.45
N ASP A 73 -4.49 6.14 -12.74
CA ASP A 73 -3.98 5.13 -13.67
C ASP A 73 -2.44 5.07 -13.62
N LEU A 74 -1.92 3.93 -13.18
CA LEU A 74 -0.49 3.67 -13.05
C LEU A 74 0.23 3.44 -14.40
N ASN A 75 -0.49 3.27 -15.52
CA ASN A 75 0.14 3.23 -16.84
C ASN A 75 0.23 4.58 -17.51
N ASN A 76 -0.44 5.59 -16.97
CA ASN A 76 -0.30 6.91 -17.51
C ASN A 76 1.04 7.49 -17.03
N PHE A 77 2.10 7.22 -17.78
CA PHE A 77 3.46 7.69 -17.46
C PHE A 77 3.59 9.21 -17.55
N GLU A 78 2.60 9.91 -18.11
CA GLU A 78 2.50 11.38 -18.09
C GLU A 78 1.82 11.91 -16.80
N SER A 79 1.26 11.03 -15.96
CA SER A 79 0.65 11.44 -14.69
C SER A 79 1.71 11.62 -13.60
N ASP A 80 2.16 12.86 -13.42
CA ASP A 80 2.98 13.26 -12.28
C ASP A 80 2.09 13.85 -11.15
N PRO A 81 2.14 13.30 -9.92
CA PRO A 81 1.36 13.81 -8.79
C PRO A 81 1.55 15.31 -8.52
N GLU A 82 2.74 15.86 -8.74
CA GLU A 82 3.06 17.26 -8.51
C GLU A 82 2.44 18.16 -9.59
N GLU A 83 2.44 17.73 -10.85
CA GLU A 83 1.74 18.44 -11.92
C GLU A 83 0.22 18.38 -11.76
N PHE A 84 -0.31 17.21 -11.39
CA PHE A 84 -1.72 17.07 -11.04
C PHE A 84 -2.11 18.00 -9.89
N ALA A 85 -1.34 18.01 -8.79
CA ALA A 85 -1.63 18.84 -7.63
C ALA A 85 -1.58 20.34 -7.94
N LYS A 86 -0.64 20.80 -8.79
CA LYS A 86 -0.60 22.19 -9.25
C LYS A 86 -1.85 22.57 -10.03
N THR A 87 -2.26 21.71 -10.96
CA THR A 87 -3.46 21.94 -11.78
C THR A 87 -4.71 21.91 -10.92
N PHE A 88 -4.83 20.94 -10.02
CA PHE A 88 -5.91 20.84 -9.04
C PHE A 88 -6.05 22.12 -8.20
N CYS A 89 -4.94 22.61 -7.62
CA CYS A 89 -4.98 23.86 -6.84
C CYS A 89 -5.40 25.06 -7.69
N LYS A 90 -4.92 25.15 -8.94
CA LYS A 90 -5.28 26.24 -9.87
C LYS A 90 -6.76 26.21 -10.22
N ASP A 91 -7.31 25.04 -10.51
CA ASP A 91 -8.70 24.87 -10.94
C ASP A 91 -9.68 25.09 -9.78
N MET A 92 -9.29 24.69 -8.57
CA MET A 92 -10.08 24.88 -7.35
C MET A 92 -9.90 26.26 -6.71
N GLY A 93 -9.02 27.12 -7.25
CA GLY A 93 -8.72 28.43 -6.69
C GLY A 93 -8.06 28.38 -5.31
N ILE A 94 -7.27 27.33 -5.03
CA ILE A 94 -6.54 27.16 -3.78
C ILE A 94 -5.24 27.95 -3.85
N GLU A 95 -5.12 28.99 -3.02
CA GLU A 95 -3.95 29.87 -2.97
C GLU A 95 -2.88 29.41 -1.97
N ASP A 96 -3.21 28.46 -1.08
CA ASP A 96 -2.28 27.92 -0.09
C ASP A 96 -1.08 27.23 -0.77
N LEU A 97 0.11 27.80 -0.60
CA LEU A 97 1.36 27.27 -1.19
C LEU A 97 1.70 25.84 -0.71
N GLU A 98 1.23 25.46 0.47
CA GLU A 98 1.45 24.15 1.06
C GLU A 98 0.46 23.09 0.54
N ALA A 99 -0.65 23.50 -0.08
CA ALA A 99 -1.69 22.57 -0.54
C ALA A 99 -1.20 21.67 -1.67
N GLY A 100 -0.52 22.23 -2.68
CA GLY A 100 0.02 21.46 -3.80
C GLY A 100 0.97 20.34 -3.35
N PRO A 101 2.02 20.64 -2.58
CA PRO A 101 2.91 19.62 -2.01
C PRO A 101 2.16 18.59 -1.16
N ALA A 102 1.22 19.01 -0.32
CA ALA A 102 0.44 18.08 0.52
C ALA A 102 -0.40 17.10 -0.30
N ILE A 103 -1.05 17.56 -1.37
CA ILE A 103 -1.81 16.71 -2.29
C ILE A 103 -0.88 15.71 -2.99
N ALA A 104 0.25 16.17 -3.53
CA ALA A 104 1.20 15.31 -4.24
C ALA A 104 1.76 14.20 -3.33
N ILE A 105 2.12 14.55 -2.08
CA ILE A 105 2.57 13.59 -1.07
C ILE A 105 1.47 12.56 -0.79
N ALA A 106 0.24 13.01 -0.54
CA ALA A 106 -0.88 12.10 -0.23
C ALA A 106 -1.19 11.12 -1.37
N ILE A 107 -1.03 11.55 -2.63
CA ILE A 107 -1.14 10.67 -3.79
C ILE A 107 0.00 9.65 -3.76
N ARG A 108 1.26 10.10 -3.67
CA ARG A 108 2.44 9.22 -3.68
C ARG A 108 2.40 8.18 -2.56
N GLU A 109 1.97 8.56 -1.37
CA GLU A 109 1.81 7.65 -0.23
C GLU A 109 0.80 6.54 -0.52
N GLN A 110 -0.39 6.89 -1.02
CA GLN A 110 -1.41 5.89 -1.38
C GLN A 110 -0.96 4.95 -2.50
N LEU A 111 -0.24 5.47 -3.50
CA LEU A 111 0.33 4.63 -4.56
C LEU A 111 1.40 3.67 -4.01
N TYR A 112 2.23 4.13 -3.08
CA TYR A 112 3.22 3.28 -2.42
C TYR A 112 2.56 2.19 -1.56
N GLU A 113 1.52 2.51 -0.79
CA GLU A 113 0.78 1.52 -0.01
C GLU A 113 0.14 0.45 -0.91
N ALA A 114 -0.51 0.88 -2.00
CA ALA A 114 -1.10 -0.04 -2.98
C ALA A 114 -0.05 -0.97 -3.60
N ALA A 115 1.14 -0.45 -3.90
CA ALA A 115 2.27 -1.23 -4.40
C ALA A 115 2.73 -2.29 -3.38
N VAL A 116 2.93 -1.91 -2.12
CA VAL A 116 3.37 -2.82 -1.05
C VAL A 116 2.35 -3.93 -0.82
N GLN A 117 1.06 -3.62 -0.84
CA GLN A 117 -0.02 -4.61 -0.70
C GLN A 117 -0.04 -5.63 -1.85
N ASN A 118 0.17 -5.17 -3.08
CA ASN A 118 0.28 -6.06 -4.25
C ASN A 118 1.45 -7.04 -4.12
N VAL A 119 2.60 -6.58 -3.62
CA VAL A 119 3.78 -7.43 -3.39
C VAL A 119 3.52 -8.44 -2.27
N ALA A 120 2.92 -8.03 -1.16
CA ALA A 120 2.61 -8.91 -0.02
C ALA A 120 1.63 -10.04 -0.41
N SER A 121 0.55 -9.69 -1.10
CA SER A 121 -0.44 -10.66 -1.59
C SER A 121 0.14 -11.60 -2.66
N ALA A 122 1.02 -11.11 -3.54
CA ALA A 122 1.74 -11.95 -4.50
C ALA A 122 2.64 -12.98 -3.80
N ARG A 123 3.34 -12.61 -2.72
CA ARG A 123 4.18 -13.53 -1.91
C ARG A 123 3.35 -14.62 -1.24
N GLU A 124 2.22 -14.27 -0.63
CA GLU A 124 1.33 -15.22 0.04
C GLU A 124 0.76 -16.27 -0.94
N SER A 125 0.33 -15.84 -2.13
CA SER A 125 -0.20 -16.74 -3.16
C SER A 125 0.81 -17.78 -3.65
N ARG A 126 2.10 -17.44 -3.69
CA ARG A 126 3.20 -18.37 -4.06
C ARG A 126 3.46 -19.40 -2.95
N MET A 127 3.38 -18.99 -1.68
CA MET A 127 3.61 -19.86 -0.53
C MET A 127 2.50 -20.92 -0.39
N ASN A 128 1.25 -20.55 -0.67
CA ASN A 128 0.11 -21.49 -0.63
C ASN A 128 0.21 -22.63 -1.66
N LYS A 129 0.93 -22.44 -2.79
CA LYS A 129 1.17 -23.49 -3.81
C LYS A 129 2.26 -24.51 -3.41
N LYS A 130 3.09 -24.21 -2.41
CA LYS A 130 4.14 -25.14 -1.93
C LYS A 130 3.62 -26.09 -0.84
N GLY A 131 2.55 -25.72 -0.12
CA GLY A 131 1.91 -26.57 0.89
C GLY A 131 1.00 -27.67 0.35
N ARG A 132 0.60 -27.63 -0.94
CA ARG A 132 -0.28 -28.64 -1.56
C ARG A 132 0.43 -29.70 -2.43
N ARG A 133 1.73 -29.54 -2.72
CA ARG A 133 2.50 -30.46 -3.59
C ARG A 133 3.35 -31.45 -2.79
N GLY A 134 2.82 -31.93 -1.67
CA GLY A 134 3.52 -32.82 -0.74
C GLY A 134 2.62 -33.92 -0.20
N PHE A 135 1.80 -34.56 -1.03
CA PHE A 135 1.16 -35.83 -0.69
C PHE A 135 0.69 -36.59 -1.94
N ASP A 136 1.60 -36.89 -2.87
CA ASP A 136 1.35 -37.96 -3.85
C ASP A 136 2.23 -39.15 -3.47
N HIS A 137 1.76 -39.92 -2.48
CA HIS A 137 2.19 -41.31 -2.34
C HIS A 137 1.10 -42.20 -2.94
N VAL A 138 1.44 -42.82 -4.07
CA VAL A 138 0.70 -43.86 -4.76
C VAL A 138 0.36 -44.98 -3.77
N GLN A 139 -0.92 -45.32 -3.61
CA GLN A 139 -1.29 -46.64 -3.09
C GLN A 139 -2.24 -47.37 -4.02
N ALA A 140 -1.71 -48.44 -4.57
CA ALA A 140 -2.42 -49.51 -5.25
C ALA A 140 -3.38 -50.23 -4.28
N SER A 141 -4.50 -50.65 -4.86
CA SER A 141 -5.61 -51.40 -4.27
C SER A 141 -5.22 -52.73 -3.59
N LYS A 142 -5.84 -53.04 -2.43
CA LYS A 142 -6.83 -54.13 -2.22
C LYS A 142 -7.11 -54.44 -0.73
N THR A 143 -8.41 -54.47 -0.40
CA THR A 143 -9.14 -55.36 0.55
C THR A 143 -8.68 -55.53 2.01
N GLY A 144 -9.56 -55.11 2.93
CA GLY A 144 -10.14 -55.99 3.97
C GLY A 144 -9.51 -55.97 5.36
N GLY A 145 -10.28 -55.56 6.37
CA GLY A 145 -10.01 -55.87 7.79
C GLY A 145 -10.36 -54.74 8.75
N ASN A 146 -11.39 -54.95 9.57
CA ASN A 146 -11.78 -54.06 10.66
C ASN A 146 -10.76 -54.09 11.80
N ALA A 147 -10.20 -52.93 12.15
CA ALA A 147 -9.63 -52.67 13.47
C ALA A 147 -9.88 -51.19 13.82
N VAL A 148 -10.40 -50.99 15.02
CA VAL A 148 -10.72 -49.72 15.65
C VAL A 148 -9.46 -48.87 15.84
N ASP A 149 -9.49 -47.59 15.44
CA ASP A 149 -8.52 -46.61 15.94
C ASP A 149 -9.19 -45.30 16.32
N LEU A 150 -8.92 -44.94 17.58
CA LEU A 150 -9.62 -43.99 18.43
C LEU A 150 -8.95 -42.61 18.34
N PHE A 151 -8.84 -42.01 17.16
CA PHE A 151 -8.42 -40.60 17.05
C PHE A 151 -8.94 -39.98 15.74
N LYS A 152 -10.11 -39.32 15.80
CA LYS A 152 -10.55 -38.25 14.85
C LYS A 152 -11.91 -37.66 15.24
N LEU A 153 -11.98 -36.94 16.36
CA LEU A 153 -13.08 -36.01 16.65
C LEU A 153 -12.54 -34.75 17.34
N PHE A 154 -11.74 -33.97 16.62
CA PHE A 154 -11.70 -32.52 16.83
C PHE A 154 -12.26 -31.86 15.59
N GLY A 155 -13.53 -31.48 15.69
CA GLY A 155 -14.19 -30.67 14.69
C GLY A 155 -13.66 -29.24 14.76
N ASN A 156 -13.18 -28.73 13.62
CA ASN A 156 -13.17 -27.29 13.37
C ASN A 156 -14.22 -27.00 12.31
N LYS A 157 -15.32 -26.42 12.77
CA LYS A 157 -16.30 -25.72 11.95
C LYS A 157 -15.59 -24.51 11.33
N SER A 158 -15.42 -24.46 10.01
CA SER A 158 -15.25 -23.19 9.30
C SER A 158 -16.52 -22.89 8.52
N SER A 159 -17.30 -21.96 9.05
CA SER A 159 -18.46 -21.37 8.41
C SER A 159 -18.00 -20.49 7.25
N VAL A 160 -18.26 -20.89 6.01
CA VAL A 160 -18.09 -20.01 4.84
C VAL A 160 -19.38 -19.21 4.65
N VAL A 161 -19.42 -18.01 5.23
CA VAL A 161 -20.43 -17.01 4.89
C VAL A 161 -20.04 -16.40 3.54
N ARG A 162 -20.73 -16.81 2.49
CA ARG A 162 -20.74 -16.07 1.22
C ARG A 162 -21.74 -14.92 1.39
N LYS A 163 -21.26 -13.68 1.53
CA LYS A 163 -22.13 -12.51 1.37
C LYS A 163 -22.02 -11.98 -0.06
N ARG A 164 -23.21 -11.91 -0.65
CA ARG A 164 -23.61 -11.53 -2.00
C ARG A 164 -23.16 -10.11 -2.34
N LYS A 165 -22.70 -9.93 -3.59
CA LYS A 165 -22.53 -8.64 -4.26
C LYS A 165 -23.89 -7.95 -4.41
N GLU A 166 -24.02 -6.69 -3.99
CA GLU A 166 -25.08 -5.79 -4.46
C GLU A 166 -24.44 -4.71 -5.32
N TRP A 167 -24.28 -5.02 -6.60
CA TRP A 167 -24.32 -4.03 -7.68
C TRP A 167 -25.72 -4.14 -8.27
N ASP A 168 -26.71 -3.49 -7.65
CA ASP A 168 -28.03 -3.23 -8.25
C ASP A 168 -28.85 -2.37 -7.26
N LEU A 169 -28.82 -1.06 -7.49
CA LEU A 169 -29.60 0.05 -6.94
C LEU A 169 -28.65 1.24 -7.15
N TYR A 170 -28.62 1.88 -8.32
CA TYR A 170 -29.68 2.75 -8.80
C TYR A 170 -29.80 2.69 -10.33
N LYS A 171 -30.99 2.30 -10.80
CA LYS A 171 -31.52 2.76 -12.08
C LYS A 171 -32.71 3.67 -11.77
N THR A 172 -32.71 4.84 -12.42
CA THR A 172 -33.85 5.64 -12.88
C THR A 172 -34.72 6.44 -11.88
N HIS A 173 -34.98 7.69 -12.32
CA HIS A 173 -35.85 8.77 -11.82
C HIS A 173 -35.17 9.72 -10.80
N CYS A 174 -35.00 11.02 -11.06
CA CYS A 174 -35.70 11.95 -11.96
C CYS A 174 -34.82 12.59 -13.04
#